data_AF-A0AAV6RUL5-F1
#
_entry.id   AF-A0AAV6RUL5-F1
#
_cell.length_a   1.000
_cell.length_b   1.000
_cell.length_c   1.000
_cell.angle_alpha   90.00
_cell.angle_beta   90.00
_cell.angle_gamma   90.00
#
_symmetry.space_group_name_H-M   'P 1'
#
loop_
_entity.id
_entity.type
_entity.pdbx_description
1 polymer ?
#
loop_
_entity_poly.entity_id
_entity_poly.type
_entity_poly.pdbx_seq_one_letter_code
_entity_poly.pdbx_strand_id
1 'polypeptide(L)'
;MSVVGFDVGFMNCYVAVARAGGIETVANEYSDRCTPAFVSYGPRNRSIGAAAKSQIVTNCKNTVQGFKRFHGRAFSDPYVQRVKNSLVYDIVQMPTGTAGIKVMYMEEEKVFSIEQVTAMLLTKLKETAESALKKPVADCVVSVPCYYTDAERRSVVDAAQIAGLNCLRLMNETTAVALAYGIYKQDLPAPEEKARNVVFVDVGHSGFQTSVCAFNKGKLKVLATACDPELGGKDFDEALVKHFCEEFGKKYKLDVKSKPRALVRLYQECEKLKKLMSANSSDLPLNIECFMNDIDVSGRMNRGHFEEMCADVLARVEPPLQSLLEYAKLKKEDIYAVEIVGGASRIPAVKERISKFFGKELSTTLNADEAVARGCALQIVVLWNCDKPLPPRDKWPSTSVPLTVIEGQTKTMSSRFYPHDVIRTDAVLSLDEDSVLSTNEVDFAFIVWQSFPERIVGYPARSHYWDSSRSRWGYTSKWTNDYSMVLTGAAFYHRYYHYLFTHHIPTSLLTMVDRMANCEDILMNFLVSAITKQPPIKVTQKKQYKETMMTQGSKASRWADPDHFAQRQTCMNAFSHWLGFMPLVHSQMRLDPVLFRDQVSILRKKYRDIERL
;
A
#
# COMPACT_ATOMS: atom_id res chain seq x y z
N MET A 1 10.47 -8.18 10.63
CA MET A 1 9.34 -7.24 10.55
C MET A 1 8.24 -7.91 9.75
N SER A 2 6.99 -7.84 10.21
CA SER A 2 5.86 -8.47 9.53
C SER A 2 5.05 -7.39 8.83
N VAL A 3 5.05 -7.42 7.49
CA VAL A 3 4.17 -6.57 6.68
C VAL A 3 2.78 -7.18 6.67
N VAL A 4 1.76 -6.37 6.93
CA VAL A 4 0.36 -6.80 6.95
C VAL A 4 -0.45 -6.16 5.81
N GLY A 5 -1.41 -6.89 5.27
CA GLY A 5 -2.35 -6.38 4.27
C GLY A 5 -3.65 -5.97 4.93
N PHE A 6 -4.07 -4.73 4.75
CA PHE A 6 -5.37 -4.24 5.21
C PHE A 6 -6.29 -4.02 4.02
N ASP A 7 -7.42 -4.72 4.02
CA ASP A 7 -8.58 -4.30 3.25
C ASP A 7 -9.45 -3.40 4.11
N VAL A 8 -9.52 -2.11 3.78
CA VAL A 8 -10.34 -1.13 4.51
C VAL A 8 -11.60 -0.87 3.72
N GLY A 9 -12.56 -1.79 3.74
CA GLY A 9 -13.84 -1.63 3.04
C GLY A 9 -14.78 -0.60 3.68
N PHE A 10 -15.88 -0.27 3.00
CA PHE A 10 -16.86 0.73 3.47
C PHE A 10 -17.65 0.29 4.71
N MET A 11 -17.89 -1.02 4.87
CA MET A 11 -18.65 -1.60 5.98
C MET A 11 -17.83 -2.60 6.79
N ASN A 12 -16.89 -3.27 6.13
CA ASN A 12 -16.14 -4.40 6.66
C ASN A 12 -14.68 -4.21 6.28
N CYS A 13 -13.80 -4.63 7.17
CA CYS A 13 -12.37 -4.64 6.97
C CYS A 13 -11.82 -6.04 7.22
N TYR A 14 -10.77 -6.38 6.49
CA TYR A 14 -10.10 -7.66 6.60
C TYR A 14 -8.61 -7.42 6.77
N VAL A 15 -7.98 -8.25 7.61
CA VAL A 15 -6.54 -8.21 7.84
C VAL A 15 -5.95 -9.50 7.33
N ALA A 16 -4.99 -9.40 6.43
CA ALA A 16 -4.19 -10.53 5.98
C ALA A 16 -2.78 -10.43 6.53
N VAL A 17 -2.30 -11.58 6.99
CA VAL A 17 -0.93 -11.75 7.42
C VAL A 17 -0.28 -12.86 6.63
N ALA A 18 1.01 -12.71 6.53
CA ALA A 18 1.89 -13.57 5.80
C ALA A 18 2.48 -14.55 6.85
N ARG A 19 2.20 -15.86 6.78
CA ARG A 19 2.65 -16.87 7.77
C ARG A 19 2.74 -18.28 7.16
N ALA A 20 3.72 -19.07 7.62
CA ALA A 20 3.87 -20.50 7.31
C ALA A 20 3.85 -20.85 5.80
N GLY A 21 4.51 -20.03 4.97
CA GLY A 21 4.59 -20.25 3.51
C GLY A 21 3.32 -19.86 2.74
N GLY A 22 2.37 -19.16 3.37
CA GLY A 22 1.15 -18.67 2.73
C GLY A 22 0.65 -17.34 3.30
N ILE A 23 -0.51 -16.91 2.79
CA ILE A 23 -1.23 -15.73 3.25
C ILE A 23 -2.54 -16.21 3.86
N GLU A 24 -2.83 -15.74 5.07
CA GLU A 24 -4.08 -16.02 5.74
C GLU A 24 -4.70 -14.73 6.27
N THR A 25 -6.02 -14.66 6.27
CA THR A 25 -6.74 -13.61 6.97
C THR A 25 -6.91 -13.97 8.44
N VAL A 26 -6.71 -13.00 9.31
CA VAL A 26 -6.76 -13.20 10.76
C VAL A 26 -8.11 -12.81 11.34
N ALA A 27 -8.52 -13.53 12.40
CA ALA A 27 -9.71 -13.20 13.15
C ALA A 27 -9.46 -12.09 14.17
N ASN A 28 -10.48 -11.27 14.42
CA ASN A 28 -10.52 -10.28 15.49
C ASN A 28 -10.80 -10.93 16.85
N GLU A 29 -10.93 -10.10 17.89
CA GLU A 29 -11.18 -10.54 19.27
C GLU A 29 -12.53 -11.27 19.47
N TYR A 30 -13.43 -11.22 18.49
CA TYR A 30 -14.71 -11.95 18.49
C TYR A 30 -14.65 -13.24 17.66
N SER A 31 -13.45 -13.68 17.25
CA SER A 31 -13.24 -14.82 16.35
C SER A 31 -13.83 -14.65 14.94
N ASP A 32 -14.16 -13.42 14.55
CA ASP A 32 -14.64 -13.10 13.20
C ASP A 32 -13.47 -12.59 12.34
N ARG A 33 -13.34 -13.07 11.10
CA ARG A 33 -12.33 -12.56 10.15
C ARG A 33 -12.66 -11.18 9.62
N CYS A 34 -13.92 -10.77 9.78
CA CYS A 34 -14.41 -9.46 9.41
C CYS A 34 -14.42 -8.52 10.60
N THR A 35 -13.82 -7.34 10.46
CA THR A 35 -13.94 -6.24 11.42
C THR A 35 -14.82 -5.14 10.83
N PRO A 36 -15.98 -4.81 11.42
CA PRO A 36 -16.84 -3.74 10.91
C PRO A 36 -16.14 -2.38 10.88
N ALA A 37 -16.32 -1.60 9.82
CA ALA A 37 -15.77 -0.25 9.65
C ALA A 37 -16.61 0.80 10.43
N PHE A 38 -16.67 0.64 11.75
CA PHE A 38 -17.48 1.46 12.66
C PHE A 38 -16.62 2.08 13.76
N VAL A 39 -16.88 3.34 14.09
CA VAL A 39 -16.30 4.03 15.25
C VAL A 39 -17.42 4.69 16.05
N SER A 40 -17.59 4.29 17.31
CA SER A 40 -18.57 4.85 18.24
C SER A 40 -17.88 5.67 19.31
N TYR A 41 -18.37 6.87 19.56
CA TYR A 41 -17.87 7.78 20.58
C TYR A 41 -18.84 7.83 21.76
N GLY A 42 -18.35 7.43 22.93
CA GLY A 42 -19.11 7.41 24.17
C GLY A 42 -18.67 8.47 25.17
N PRO A 43 -19.32 8.51 26.36
CA PRO A 43 -19.02 9.48 27.41
C PRO A 43 -17.68 9.21 28.11
N ARG A 44 -17.13 7.98 28.04
CA ARG A 44 -15.88 7.61 28.73
C ARG A 44 -14.81 7.07 27.79
N ASN A 45 -15.22 6.37 26.75
CA ASN A 45 -14.34 5.70 25.82
C ASN A 45 -14.90 5.76 24.39
N ARG A 46 -14.05 5.41 23.43
CA ARG A 46 -14.46 5.11 22.06
C ARG A 46 -14.49 3.60 21.89
N SER A 47 -15.42 3.11 21.09
CA SER A 47 -15.50 1.71 20.66
C SER A 47 -15.24 1.66 19.16
N ILE A 48 -14.57 0.62 18.67
CA ILE A 48 -14.21 0.46 17.26
C ILE A 48 -14.56 -0.97 16.83
N GLY A 49 -14.92 -1.19 15.57
CA GLY A 49 -15.20 -2.54 15.08
C GLY A 49 -16.55 -3.09 15.52
N ALA A 50 -16.58 -4.36 15.91
CA ALA A 50 -17.81 -5.03 16.34
C ALA A 50 -18.44 -4.36 17.58
N ALA A 51 -17.63 -3.87 18.52
CA ALA A 51 -18.10 -3.13 19.69
C ALA A 51 -18.77 -1.80 19.33
N ALA A 52 -18.32 -1.13 18.27
CA ALA A 52 -18.99 0.07 17.77
C ALA A 52 -20.29 -0.27 17.03
N LYS A 53 -20.28 -1.32 16.21
CA LYS A 53 -21.45 -1.78 15.47
C LYS A 53 -22.62 -2.15 16.39
N SER A 54 -22.38 -2.75 17.56
CA SER A 54 -23.45 -3.06 18.51
C SER A 54 -24.12 -1.82 19.12
N GLN A 55 -23.44 -0.67 19.10
CA GLN A 55 -23.92 0.60 19.64
C GLN A 55 -24.64 1.47 18.60
N ILE A 56 -24.66 1.10 17.32
CA ILE A 56 -25.21 1.95 16.24
C ILE A 56 -26.67 2.35 16.47
N VAL A 57 -27.48 1.52 17.13
CA VAL A 57 -28.89 1.83 17.42
C VAL A 57 -29.02 2.74 18.65
N THR A 58 -28.29 2.43 19.72
CA THR A 58 -28.39 3.15 21.01
C THR A 58 -27.63 4.48 21.00
N ASN A 59 -26.55 4.57 20.24
CA ASN A 59 -25.66 5.72 20.12
C ASN A 59 -25.55 6.21 18.64
N CYS A 60 -26.67 6.23 17.93
CA CYS A 60 -26.70 6.45 16.47
C CYS A 60 -26.03 7.76 16.00
N LYS A 61 -26.19 8.87 16.74
CA LYS A 61 -25.59 10.16 16.38
C LYS A 61 -24.08 10.22 16.54
N ASN A 62 -23.51 9.38 17.42
CA ASN A 62 -22.08 9.35 17.70
C ASN A 62 -21.44 8.02 17.25
N THR A 63 -22.15 7.22 16.45
CA THR A 63 -21.58 6.01 15.84
C THR A 63 -21.48 6.21 14.34
N VAL A 64 -20.25 6.26 13.87
CA VAL A 64 -19.90 6.66 12.52
C VAL A 64 -19.61 5.41 11.68
N GLN A 65 -20.21 5.35 10.50
CA GLN A 65 -19.98 4.35 9.46
C GLN A 65 -19.95 5.04 8.08
N GLY A 66 -19.47 4.35 7.04
CA GLY A 66 -19.48 4.87 5.67
C GLY A 66 -18.58 6.09 5.43
N PHE A 67 -17.71 6.43 6.39
CA PHE A 67 -16.86 7.62 6.33
C PHE A 67 -15.75 7.55 5.27
N LYS A 68 -15.44 6.35 4.77
CA LYS A 68 -14.44 6.12 3.70
C LYS A 68 -14.71 6.97 2.44
N ARG A 69 -15.95 7.35 2.14
CA ARG A 69 -16.26 8.20 0.96
C ARG A 69 -15.82 9.67 1.12
N PHE A 70 -15.50 10.10 2.33
CA PHE A 70 -15.16 11.50 2.63
C PHE A 70 -13.66 11.78 2.66
N HIS A 71 -12.80 10.78 2.48
CA HIS A 71 -11.35 10.95 2.42
C HIS A 71 -10.95 12.06 1.44
N GLY A 72 -10.06 12.96 1.85
CA GLY A 72 -9.51 14.01 0.98
C GLY A 72 -10.52 14.99 0.37
N ARG A 73 -11.81 14.93 0.72
CA ARG A 73 -12.85 15.80 0.14
C ARG A 73 -12.97 17.11 0.88
N ALA A 74 -13.12 18.19 0.13
CA ALA A 74 -13.55 19.47 0.66
C ALA A 74 -14.98 19.35 1.19
N PHE A 75 -15.33 20.12 2.23
CA PHE A 75 -16.71 20.16 2.69
C PHE A 75 -17.66 20.64 1.58
N SER A 76 -17.19 21.55 0.71
CA SER A 76 -17.95 22.07 -0.43
C SER A 76 -18.13 21.10 -1.60
N ASP A 77 -17.56 19.89 -1.54
CA ASP A 77 -17.69 18.88 -2.60
C ASP A 77 -19.19 18.55 -2.85
N PRO A 78 -19.67 18.53 -4.12
CA PRO A 78 -21.06 18.23 -4.43
C PRO A 78 -21.57 16.90 -3.87
N TYR A 79 -20.70 15.89 -3.78
CA TYR A 79 -21.01 14.60 -3.16
C TYR A 79 -21.27 14.77 -1.65
N VAL A 80 -20.40 15.49 -0.94
CA VAL A 80 -20.54 15.76 0.49
C VAL A 80 -21.82 16.53 0.77
N GLN A 81 -22.09 17.58 0.00
CA GLN A 81 -23.30 18.40 0.16
C GLN A 81 -24.59 17.63 -0.10
N ARG A 82 -24.58 16.69 -1.05
CA ARG A 82 -25.74 15.83 -1.35
C ARG A 82 -26.02 14.83 -0.23
N VAL A 83 -24.97 14.20 0.32
CA VAL A 83 -25.10 13.09 1.27
C VAL A 83 -25.22 13.55 2.73
N LYS A 84 -24.70 14.74 3.10
CA LYS A 84 -24.68 15.17 4.52
C LYS A 84 -26.05 15.14 5.21
N ASN A 85 -27.14 15.40 4.48
CA ASN A 85 -28.50 15.44 5.05
C ASN A 85 -29.13 14.06 5.21
N SER A 86 -28.58 13.02 4.58
CA SER A 86 -29.07 11.63 4.73
C SER A 86 -28.32 10.86 5.82
N LEU A 87 -27.23 11.41 6.35
CA LEU A 87 -26.46 10.80 7.44
C LEU A 87 -27.14 11.05 8.79
N VAL A 88 -26.93 10.11 9.71
CA VAL A 88 -27.41 10.23 11.09
C VAL A 88 -26.47 11.06 11.97
N TYR A 89 -25.19 11.11 11.61
CA TYR A 89 -24.17 11.93 12.27
C TYR A 89 -23.86 13.18 11.46
N ASP A 90 -23.32 14.20 12.12
CA ASP A 90 -23.09 15.51 11.52
C ASP A 90 -21.74 15.56 10.79
N ILE A 91 -21.78 15.94 9.51
CA ILE A 91 -20.59 16.34 8.73
C ILE A 91 -20.50 17.87 8.76
N VAL A 92 -19.32 18.39 9.12
CA VAL A 92 -19.03 19.82 9.24
C VAL A 92 -17.79 20.23 8.47
N GLN A 93 -17.66 21.54 8.21
CA GLN A 93 -16.45 22.10 7.61
C GLN A 93 -15.37 22.27 8.67
N MET A 94 -14.20 21.70 8.42
CA MET A 94 -13.01 21.94 9.24
C MET A 94 -12.38 23.30 8.90
N PRO A 95 -11.53 23.88 9.79
CA PRO A 95 -10.79 25.11 9.49
C PRO A 95 -9.93 25.03 8.22
N THR A 96 -9.49 23.83 7.87
CA THR A 96 -8.77 23.50 6.63
C THR A 96 -9.64 23.52 5.37
N GLY A 97 -10.96 23.64 5.49
CA GLY A 97 -11.93 23.54 4.39
C GLY A 97 -12.34 22.11 4.04
N THR A 98 -11.71 21.10 4.63
CA THR A 98 -12.05 19.67 4.44
C THR A 98 -13.29 19.27 5.24
N ALA A 99 -13.91 18.15 4.86
CA ALA A 99 -14.99 17.56 5.63
C ALA A 99 -14.48 16.95 6.94
N GLY A 100 -15.18 17.20 8.04
CA GLY A 100 -14.96 16.59 9.35
C GLY A 100 -16.25 16.03 9.93
N ILE A 101 -16.13 15.14 10.91
CA ILE A 101 -17.26 14.48 11.57
C ILE A 101 -17.38 15.01 12.99
N LYS A 102 -18.55 15.57 13.31
CA LYS A 102 -18.85 16.15 14.61
C LYS A 102 -19.62 15.14 15.46
N VAL A 103 -19.11 14.88 16.66
CA VAL A 103 -19.66 13.89 17.60
C VAL A 103 -19.54 14.40 19.04
N MET A 104 -20.39 13.90 19.93
CA MET A 104 -20.20 14.05 21.37
C MET A 104 -19.25 12.97 21.87
N TYR A 105 -18.07 13.37 22.33
CA TYR A 105 -17.06 12.46 22.85
C TYR A 105 -16.49 12.99 24.17
N MET A 106 -16.51 12.16 25.22
CA MET A 106 -16.15 12.58 26.58
C MET A 106 -16.98 13.77 27.07
N GLU A 107 -18.28 13.75 26.80
CA GLU A 107 -19.24 14.80 27.17
C GLU A 107 -19.00 16.17 26.53
N GLU A 108 -18.08 16.25 25.56
CA GLU A 108 -17.74 17.45 24.80
C GLU A 108 -18.02 17.27 23.31
N GLU A 109 -18.41 18.35 22.63
CA GLU A 109 -18.51 18.35 21.17
C GLU A 109 -17.09 18.34 20.58
N LYS A 110 -16.79 17.33 19.76
CA LYS A 110 -15.49 17.18 19.08
C LYS A 110 -15.69 16.96 17.60
N VAL A 111 -14.80 17.56 16.81
CA VAL A 111 -14.74 17.39 15.36
C VAL A 111 -13.48 16.60 15.03
N PHE A 112 -13.66 15.45 14.38
CA PHE A 112 -12.58 14.62 13.89
C PHE A 112 -12.48 14.72 12.37
N SER A 113 -11.26 14.83 11.87
CA SER A 113 -10.97 14.64 10.44
C SER A 113 -11.25 13.19 10.02
N ILE A 114 -11.51 12.97 8.73
CA ILE A 114 -11.74 11.63 8.20
C ILE A 114 -10.50 10.75 8.41
N GLU A 115 -9.31 11.35 8.27
CA GLU A 115 -8.02 10.74 8.53
C GLU A 115 -7.93 10.23 9.97
N GLN A 116 -8.36 11.02 10.96
CA GLN A 116 -8.38 10.59 12.36
C GLN A 116 -9.38 9.44 12.60
N VAL A 117 -10.57 9.49 12.00
CA VAL A 117 -11.55 8.40 12.16
C VAL A 117 -11.03 7.10 11.53
N THR A 118 -10.45 7.18 10.33
CA THR A 118 -9.81 6.03 9.67
C THR A 118 -8.59 5.54 10.45
N ALA A 119 -7.80 6.43 11.06
CA ALA A 119 -6.66 6.04 11.90
C ALA A 119 -7.10 5.27 13.14
N MET A 120 -8.24 5.61 13.75
CA MET A 120 -8.82 4.82 14.85
C MET A 120 -9.14 3.39 14.38
N LEU A 121 -9.75 3.25 13.20
CA LEU A 121 -10.03 1.94 12.60
C LEU A 121 -8.73 1.18 12.28
N LEU A 122 -7.73 1.82 11.67
CA LEU A 122 -6.44 1.20 11.37
C LEU A 122 -5.69 0.77 12.62
N THR A 123 -5.79 1.53 13.72
CA THR A 123 -5.23 1.14 15.03
C THR A 123 -5.86 -0.18 15.50
N LYS A 124 -7.18 -0.34 15.33
CA LYS A 124 -7.86 -1.59 15.66
C LYS A 124 -7.40 -2.76 14.78
N LEU A 125 -7.25 -2.54 13.48
CA LEU A 125 -6.75 -3.57 12.55
C LEU A 125 -5.29 -3.96 12.86
N LYS A 126 -4.47 -2.99 13.26
CA LYS A 126 -3.11 -3.21 13.77
C LYS A 126 -3.12 -4.08 15.02
N GLU A 127 -3.92 -3.76 16.03
CA GLU A 127 -4.05 -4.56 17.25
C GLU A 127 -4.47 -6.01 16.94
N THR A 128 -5.43 -6.20 16.01
CA THR A 128 -5.84 -7.52 15.54
C THR A 128 -4.66 -8.28 14.91
N ALA A 129 -3.89 -7.63 14.05
CA ALA A 129 -2.70 -8.22 13.42
C ALA A 129 -1.62 -8.57 14.45
N GLU A 130 -1.33 -7.67 15.40
CA GLU A 130 -0.35 -7.86 16.47
C GLU A 130 -0.73 -9.02 17.39
N SER A 131 -2.03 -9.12 17.73
CA SER A 131 -2.55 -10.23 18.52
C SER A 131 -2.41 -11.57 17.80
N ALA A 132 -2.66 -11.62 16.49
CA ALA A 132 -2.52 -12.83 15.69
C ALA A 132 -1.04 -13.24 15.49
N LEU A 133 -0.16 -12.25 15.28
CA LEU A 133 1.27 -12.46 15.02
C LEU A 133 2.10 -12.65 16.29
N LYS A 134 1.59 -12.20 17.45
CA LYS A 134 2.30 -12.08 18.73
C LYS A 134 3.59 -11.25 18.61
N LYS A 135 3.57 -10.24 17.72
CA LYS A 135 4.69 -9.37 17.38
C LYS A 135 4.16 -7.98 17.02
N PRO A 136 4.95 -6.90 17.25
CA PRO A 136 4.56 -5.57 16.83
C PRO A 136 4.46 -5.47 15.31
N VAL A 137 3.51 -4.67 14.82
CA VAL A 137 3.27 -4.42 13.40
C VAL A 137 3.54 -2.95 13.11
N ALA A 138 4.57 -2.69 12.32
CA ALA A 138 4.96 -1.35 11.91
C ALA A 138 4.57 -1.04 10.46
N ASP A 139 4.62 -2.04 9.57
CA ASP A 139 4.48 -1.85 8.14
C ASP A 139 3.17 -2.45 7.62
N CYS A 140 2.47 -1.70 6.76
CA CYS A 140 1.24 -2.16 6.13
C CYS A 140 1.14 -1.78 4.65
N VAL A 141 0.32 -2.55 3.94
CA VAL A 141 -0.21 -2.19 2.62
C VAL A 141 -1.71 -2.04 2.79
N VAL A 142 -2.27 -0.93 2.32
CA VAL A 142 -3.68 -0.59 2.51
C VAL A 142 -4.39 -0.60 1.15
N SER A 143 -5.52 -1.29 1.08
CA SER A 143 -6.38 -1.29 -0.11
C SER A 143 -7.10 0.05 -0.26
N VAL A 144 -7.25 0.51 -1.52
CA VAL A 144 -8.06 1.67 -1.88
C VAL A 144 -8.84 1.40 -3.17
N PRO A 145 -10.02 2.01 -3.36
CA PRO A 145 -10.74 1.89 -4.62
C PRO A 145 -9.91 2.41 -5.79
N CYS A 146 -10.06 1.78 -6.96
CA CYS A 146 -9.26 2.16 -8.13
C CYS A 146 -9.47 3.62 -8.57
N TYR A 147 -10.66 4.17 -8.30
CA TYR A 147 -11.08 5.53 -8.67
C TYR A 147 -10.67 6.62 -7.66
N TYR A 148 -9.98 6.26 -6.57
CA TYR A 148 -9.48 7.27 -5.63
C TYR A 148 -8.50 8.23 -6.30
N THR A 149 -8.77 9.52 -6.12
CA THR A 149 -7.92 10.65 -6.50
C THR A 149 -6.65 10.70 -5.66
N ASP A 150 -5.68 11.54 -6.08
CA ASP A 150 -4.45 11.76 -5.32
C ASP A 150 -4.73 12.32 -3.91
N ALA A 151 -5.70 13.24 -3.76
CA ALA A 151 -6.11 13.77 -2.46
C ALA A 151 -6.71 12.69 -1.54
N GLU A 152 -7.61 11.85 -2.07
CA GLU A 152 -8.18 10.71 -1.34
C GLU A 152 -7.10 9.70 -0.92
N ARG A 153 -6.11 9.44 -1.79
CA ARG A 153 -4.99 8.54 -1.50
C ARG A 153 -4.08 9.10 -0.40
N ARG A 154 -3.68 10.37 -0.47
CA ARG A 154 -2.85 11.01 0.57
C ARG A 154 -3.55 10.97 1.92
N SER A 155 -4.85 11.25 1.95
CA SER A 155 -5.68 11.16 3.14
C SER A 155 -5.63 9.76 3.81
N VAL A 156 -5.56 8.67 3.03
CA VAL A 156 -5.39 7.31 3.58
C VAL A 156 -3.97 7.08 4.13
N VAL A 157 -2.93 7.62 3.47
CA VAL A 157 -1.55 7.56 3.97
C VAL A 157 -1.42 8.32 5.30
N ASP A 158 -2.01 9.51 5.38
CA ASP A 158 -2.02 10.32 6.60
C ASP A 158 -2.75 9.57 7.74
N ALA A 159 -3.87 8.90 7.43
CA ALA A 159 -4.57 8.06 8.40
C ALA A 159 -3.69 6.90 8.93
N ALA A 160 -2.92 6.25 8.04
CA ALA A 160 -1.97 5.21 8.43
C ALA A 160 -0.85 5.77 9.32
N GLN A 161 -0.32 6.95 8.99
CA GLN A 161 0.69 7.62 9.79
C GLN A 161 0.18 7.98 11.19
N ILE A 162 -1.05 8.50 11.31
CA ILE A 162 -1.69 8.80 12.60
C ILE A 162 -1.85 7.52 13.44
N ALA A 163 -2.14 6.38 12.81
CA ALA A 163 -2.24 5.07 13.47
C ALA A 163 -0.87 4.46 13.86
N GLY A 164 0.25 5.14 13.58
CA GLY A 164 1.59 4.63 13.83
C GLY A 164 1.91 3.42 12.95
N LEU A 165 1.44 3.45 11.70
CA LEU A 165 1.73 2.47 10.65
C LEU A 165 2.48 3.16 9.50
N ASN A 166 3.55 2.53 9.06
CA ASN A 166 4.24 2.87 7.83
C ASN A 166 3.47 2.25 6.65
N CYS A 167 2.80 3.10 5.85
CA CYS A 167 2.10 2.65 4.66
C CYS A 167 3.11 2.45 3.52
N LEU A 168 3.56 1.21 3.32
CA LEU A 168 4.54 0.87 2.28
C LEU A 168 3.98 1.09 0.88
N ARG A 169 2.67 0.86 0.71
CA ARG A 169 1.97 1.00 -0.57
C ARG A 169 0.46 1.12 -0.34
N LEU A 170 -0.17 2.00 -1.12
CA LEU A 170 -1.60 1.91 -1.39
C LEU A 170 -1.83 1.02 -2.60
N MET A 171 -2.72 0.05 -2.48
CA MET A 171 -3.02 -0.86 -3.57
C MET A 171 -4.47 -0.75 -4.01
N ASN A 172 -4.68 -0.70 -5.32
CA ASN A 172 -6.03 -0.75 -5.87
C ASN A 172 -6.67 -2.11 -5.52
N GLU A 173 -7.90 -2.07 -5.00
CA GLU A 173 -8.66 -3.26 -4.56
C GLU A 173 -8.72 -4.33 -5.66
N THR A 174 -9.09 -3.96 -6.90
CA THR A 174 -9.11 -4.88 -8.04
C THR A 174 -7.75 -5.46 -8.41
N THR A 175 -6.67 -4.68 -8.23
CA THR A 175 -5.30 -5.17 -8.45
C THR A 175 -4.88 -6.16 -7.37
N ALA A 176 -5.27 -5.92 -6.11
CA ALA A 176 -5.03 -6.87 -5.03
C ALA A 176 -5.74 -8.20 -5.28
N VAL A 177 -6.99 -8.17 -5.74
CA VAL A 177 -7.77 -9.37 -6.12
C VAL A 177 -7.09 -10.11 -7.27
N ALA A 178 -6.65 -9.38 -8.30
CA ALA A 178 -5.96 -9.97 -9.45
C ALA A 178 -4.61 -10.60 -9.05
N LEU A 179 -3.88 -9.99 -8.11
CA LEU A 179 -2.66 -10.56 -7.55
C LEU A 179 -2.94 -11.84 -6.77
N ALA A 180 -3.97 -11.83 -5.91
CA ALA A 180 -4.40 -13.03 -5.19
C ALA A 180 -4.73 -14.18 -6.17
N TYR A 181 -5.44 -13.88 -7.26
CA TYR A 181 -5.70 -14.86 -8.32
C TYR A 181 -4.42 -15.40 -8.97
N GLY A 182 -3.54 -14.51 -9.42
CA GLY A 182 -2.32 -14.89 -10.14
C GLY A 182 -1.35 -15.74 -9.33
N ILE A 183 -1.29 -15.51 -8.00
CA ILE A 183 -0.42 -16.26 -7.09
C ILE A 183 -0.90 -17.70 -6.90
N TYR A 184 -2.21 -17.90 -6.72
CA TYR A 184 -2.77 -19.21 -6.39
C TYR A 184 -3.14 -20.05 -7.62
N LYS A 185 -3.27 -19.45 -8.81
CA LYS A 185 -3.53 -20.19 -10.05
C LYS A 185 -2.29 -20.87 -10.60
N GLN A 186 -2.35 -22.20 -10.67
CA GLN A 186 -1.22 -23.04 -11.09
C GLN A 186 -1.17 -23.29 -12.60
N ASP A 187 -2.30 -23.14 -13.30
CA ASP A 187 -2.49 -23.46 -14.72
C ASP A 187 -2.36 -22.24 -15.64
N LEU A 188 -1.64 -21.20 -15.20
CA LEU A 188 -1.43 -19.99 -16.01
C LEU A 188 -0.51 -20.27 -17.22
N PRO A 189 -0.78 -19.65 -18.40
CA PRO A 189 0.03 -19.84 -19.60
C PRO A 189 1.51 -19.50 -19.38
N ALA A 190 2.42 -20.15 -20.11
CA ALA A 190 3.84 -19.80 -20.06
C ALA A 190 4.09 -18.35 -20.52
N PRO A 191 5.22 -17.70 -20.17
CA PRO A 191 5.50 -16.31 -20.55
C PRO A 191 5.45 -16.03 -22.06
N GLU A 192 5.81 -17.03 -22.86
CA GLU A 192 5.82 -17.04 -24.33
C GLU A 192 4.46 -17.35 -24.97
N GLU A 193 3.49 -17.84 -24.21
CA GLU A 193 2.13 -18.15 -24.70
C GLU A 193 1.22 -16.92 -24.66
N LYS A 194 0.12 -16.98 -25.43
CA LYS A 194 -0.91 -15.93 -25.40
C LYS A 194 -1.45 -15.79 -23.98
N ALA A 195 -1.38 -14.56 -23.46
CA ALA A 195 -1.83 -14.26 -22.11
C ALA A 195 -3.32 -14.57 -21.93
N ARG A 196 -3.67 -15.05 -20.73
CA ARG A 196 -5.05 -15.32 -20.32
C ARG A 196 -5.67 -14.04 -19.77
N ASN A 197 -6.71 -13.54 -20.44
CA ASN A 197 -7.43 -12.35 -19.98
C ASN A 197 -8.53 -12.73 -19.00
N VAL A 198 -8.45 -12.25 -17.76
CA VAL A 198 -9.45 -12.47 -16.72
C VAL A 198 -10.02 -11.14 -16.27
N VAL A 199 -11.35 -11.05 -16.23
CA VAL A 199 -12.06 -9.89 -15.69
C VAL A 199 -12.33 -10.14 -14.21
N PHE A 200 -12.04 -9.15 -13.37
CA PHE A 200 -12.44 -9.12 -11.97
C PHE A 200 -13.55 -8.10 -11.80
N VAL A 201 -14.66 -8.49 -11.19
CA VAL A 201 -15.78 -7.60 -10.86
C VAL A 201 -15.94 -7.58 -9.34
N ASP A 202 -15.74 -6.42 -8.74
CA ASP A 202 -15.92 -6.19 -7.31
C ASP A 202 -17.14 -5.29 -7.09
N VAL A 203 -18.16 -5.87 -6.46
CA VAL A 203 -19.38 -5.15 -6.05
C VAL A 203 -19.44 -5.11 -4.53
N GLY A 204 -18.90 -4.03 -3.98
CA GLY A 204 -18.83 -3.78 -2.54
C GLY A 204 -20.12 -3.17 -1.97
N HIS A 205 -20.02 -2.60 -0.78
CA HIS A 205 -21.16 -1.93 -0.14
C HIS A 205 -21.52 -0.59 -0.80
N SER A 206 -20.53 0.19 -1.25
CA SER A 206 -20.75 1.56 -1.77
C SER A 206 -20.02 1.83 -3.08
N GLY A 207 -19.44 0.81 -3.73
CA GLY A 207 -18.70 0.99 -4.96
C GLY A 207 -18.68 -0.27 -5.82
N PHE A 208 -18.77 -0.05 -7.12
CA PHE A 208 -18.64 -1.04 -8.17
C PHE A 208 -17.35 -0.74 -8.93
N GLN A 209 -16.47 -1.73 -9.05
CA GLN A 209 -15.24 -1.58 -9.81
C GLN A 209 -14.93 -2.86 -10.55
N THR A 210 -14.35 -2.73 -11.72
CA THR A 210 -13.97 -3.86 -12.54
C THR A 210 -12.64 -3.60 -13.23
N SER A 211 -11.85 -4.66 -13.38
CA SER A 211 -10.57 -4.60 -14.09
C SER A 211 -10.39 -5.85 -14.94
N VAL A 212 -9.75 -5.70 -16.10
CA VAL A 212 -9.31 -6.84 -16.91
C VAL A 212 -7.80 -6.94 -16.83
N CYS A 213 -7.30 -8.13 -16.51
CA CYS A 213 -5.89 -8.42 -16.37
C CYS A 213 -5.47 -9.54 -17.31
N ALA A 214 -4.31 -9.36 -17.94
CA ALA A 214 -3.62 -10.39 -18.71
C ALA A 214 -2.64 -11.15 -17.79
N PHE A 215 -2.75 -12.47 -17.77
CA PHE A 215 -1.90 -13.36 -16.98
C PHE A 215 -1.05 -14.28 -17.85
N ASN A 216 0.23 -14.36 -17.47
CA ASN A 216 1.12 -15.47 -17.76
C ASN A 216 1.74 -15.93 -16.43
N LYS A 217 2.41 -17.07 -16.41
CA LYS A 217 3.08 -17.61 -15.23
C LYS A 217 4.08 -16.58 -14.67
N GLY A 218 3.84 -16.13 -13.43
CA GLY A 218 4.66 -15.12 -12.75
C GLY A 218 4.49 -13.68 -13.26
N LYS A 219 3.54 -13.40 -14.16
CA LYS A 219 3.33 -12.07 -14.74
C LYS A 219 1.85 -11.70 -14.78
N LEU A 220 1.54 -10.53 -14.23
CA LEU A 220 0.23 -9.89 -14.31
C LEU A 220 0.38 -8.50 -14.92
N LYS A 221 -0.52 -8.17 -15.86
CA LYS A 221 -0.67 -6.82 -16.39
C LYS A 221 -2.15 -6.42 -16.36
N VAL A 222 -2.48 -5.36 -15.63
CA VAL A 222 -3.80 -4.72 -15.72
C VAL A 222 -3.89 -4.04 -17.08
N LEU A 223 -4.90 -4.40 -17.89
CA LEU A 223 -5.11 -3.83 -19.22
C LEU A 223 -6.02 -2.61 -19.16
N ALA A 224 -7.10 -2.69 -18.39
CA ALA A 224 -8.03 -1.59 -18.18
C ALA A 224 -8.75 -1.72 -16.83
N THR A 225 -9.36 -0.64 -16.40
CA THR A 225 -10.22 -0.56 -15.22
C THR A 225 -11.38 0.38 -15.51
N ALA A 226 -12.56 0.04 -15.00
CA ALA A 226 -13.75 0.86 -15.05
C ALA A 226 -14.51 0.74 -13.73
N CYS A 227 -15.39 1.69 -13.43
CA CYS A 227 -16.09 1.70 -12.15
C CYS A 227 -17.39 2.51 -12.21
N ASP A 228 -18.26 2.26 -11.24
CA ASP A 228 -19.30 3.19 -10.80
C ASP A 228 -19.08 3.45 -9.29
N PRO A 229 -18.54 4.63 -8.92
CA PRO A 229 -18.22 4.97 -7.53
C PRO A 229 -19.44 5.12 -6.62
N GLU A 230 -20.65 5.14 -7.17
CA GLU A 230 -21.91 5.36 -6.44
C GLU A 230 -22.90 4.21 -6.66
N LEU A 231 -22.40 3.01 -6.95
CA LEU A 231 -23.18 1.78 -7.06
C LEU A 231 -22.63 0.72 -6.11
N GLY A 232 -23.47 0.18 -5.23
CA GLY A 232 -23.09 -0.91 -4.35
C GLY A 232 -24.27 -1.49 -3.58
N GLY A 233 -23.96 -2.37 -2.62
CA GLY A 233 -24.95 -3.01 -1.77
C GLY A 233 -25.87 -2.05 -1.01
N LYS A 234 -25.43 -0.82 -0.73
CA LYS A 234 -26.21 0.21 -0.03
C LYS A 234 -27.40 0.70 -0.85
N ASP A 235 -27.27 0.77 -2.17
CA ASP A 235 -28.33 1.32 -3.02
C ASP A 235 -29.53 0.36 -3.06
N PHE A 236 -29.27 -0.95 -2.95
CA PHE A 236 -30.30 -1.97 -2.70
C PHE A 236 -30.92 -1.87 -1.30
N ASP A 237 -30.12 -1.54 -0.28
CA ASP A 237 -30.64 -1.32 1.07
C ASP A 237 -31.54 -0.07 1.11
N GLU A 238 -31.13 1.01 0.43
CA GLU A 238 -31.89 2.26 0.30
C GLU A 238 -33.24 2.04 -0.41
N ALA A 239 -33.28 1.21 -1.46
CA ALA A 239 -34.52 0.85 -2.15
C ALA A 239 -35.52 0.14 -1.21
N LEU A 240 -35.05 -0.82 -0.42
CA LEU A 240 -35.87 -1.52 0.58
C LEU A 240 -36.35 -0.58 1.69
N VAL A 241 -35.45 0.25 2.23
CA VAL A 241 -35.80 1.21 3.29
C VAL A 241 -36.84 2.21 2.78
N LYS A 242 -36.71 2.70 1.54
CA LYS A 242 -37.70 3.59 0.93
C LYS A 242 -39.07 2.91 0.85
N HIS A 243 -39.12 1.68 0.35
CA HIS A 243 -40.36 0.90 0.26
C HIS A 243 -41.05 0.76 1.62
N PHE A 244 -40.32 0.28 2.64
CA PHE A 244 -40.90 0.07 3.97
C PHE A 244 -41.24 1.38 4.70
N CYS A 245 -40.53 2.48 4.44
CA CYS A 245 -40.94 3.79 4.96
C CYS A 245 -42.29 4.23 4.39
N GLU A 246 -42.53 4.02 3.09
CA GLU A 246 -43.80 4.33 2.44
C GLU A 246 -44.92 3.39 2.92
N GLU A 247 -44.63 2.09 3.05
CA GLU A 247 -45.58 1.11 3.59
C GLU A 247 -45.97 1.44 5.03
N PHE A 248 -45.00 1.72 5.91
CA PHE A 248 -45.25 2.01 7.32
C PHE A 248 -45.92 3.37 7.52
N GLY A 249 -45.64 4.34 6.65
CA GLY A 249 -46.37 5.60 6.59
C GLY A 249 -47.85 5.40 6.26
N LYS A 250 -48.18 4.49 5.34
CA LYS A 250 -49.57 4.19 4.96
C LYS A 250 -50.30 3.32 6.00
N LYS A 251 -49.65 2.23 6.44
CA LYS A 251 -50.26 1.19 7.29
C LYS A 251 -50.31 1.58 8.77
N TYR A 252 -49.23 2.19 9.28
CA TYR A 252 -49.09 2.50 10.71
C TYR A 252 -49.06 4.01 10.99
N LYS A 253 -49.15 4.87 9.96
CA LYS A 253 -49.04 6.34 10.08
C LYS A 253 -47.74 6.79 10.76
N LEU A 254 -46.64 6.06 10.52
CA LEU A 254 -45.33 6.34 11.10
C LEU A 254 -44.45 7.13 10.13
N ASP A 255 -43.83 8.20 10.63
CA ASP A 255 -42.76 8.91 9.92
C ASP A 255 -41.38 8.45 10.42
N VAL A 256 -40.88 7.38 9.81
CA VAL A 256 -39.60 6.75 10.16
C VAL A 256 -38.41 7.69 9.94
N LYS A 257 -38.47 8.53 8.90
CA LYS A 257 -37.35 9.41 8.51
C LYS A 257 -37.09 10.50 9.56
N SER A 258 -38.13 10.92 10.28
CA SER A 258 -38.00 11.88 11.37
C SER A 258 -37.25 11.35 12.61
N LYS A 259 -37.13 10.02 12.77
CA LYS A 259 -36.53 9.39 13.95
C LYS A 259 -35.28 8.58 13.57
N PRO A 260 -34.06 9.12 13.80
CA PRO A 260 -32.82 8.46 13.37
C PRO A 260 -32.63 7.04 13.92
N ARG A 261 -33.02 6.78 15.17
CA ARG A 261 -32.93 5.44 15.77
C ARG A 261 -33.84 4.42 15.06
N ALA A 262 -35.05 4.81 14.69
CA ALA A 262 -35.97 3.94 13.95
C ALA A 262 -35.42 3.69 12.53
N LEU A 263 -34.92 4.72 11.87
CA LEU A 263 -34.31 4.61 10.54
C LEU A 263 -33.12 3.64 10.54
N VAL A 264 -32.19 3.76 11.49
CA VAL A 264 -31.04 2.85 11.62
C VAL A 264 -31.49 1.40 11.83
N ARG A 265 -32.49 1.17 12.69
CA ARG A 265 -33.05 -0.18 12.90
C ARG A 265 -33.64 -0.74 11.60
N LEU A 266 -34.38 0.09 10.85
CA LEU A 266 -34.94 -0.32 9.58
C LEU A 266 -33.84 -0.67 8.56
N TYR A 267 -32.77 0.11 8.47
CA TYR A 267 -31.60 -0.22 7.63
C TYR A 267 -30.99 -1.58 8.00
N GLN A 268 -30.81 -1.87 9.29
CA GLN A 268 -30.26 -3.17 9.73
C GLN A 268 -31.16 -4.34 9.33
N GLU A 269 -32.48 -4.21 9.48
CA GLU A 269 -33.42 -5.26 9.10
C GLU A 269 -33.56 -5.38 7.58
N CYS A 270 -33.49 -4.29 6.83
CA CYS A 270 -33.46 -4.32 5.36
C CYS A 270 -32.18 -4.98 4.83
N GLU A 271 -31.02 -4.70 5.42
CA GLU A 271 -29.75 -5.34 5.04
C GLU A 271 -29.80 -6.87 5.30
N LYS A 272 -30.36 -7.28 6.44
CA LYS A 272 -30.60 -8.71 6.75
C LYS A 272 -31.56 -9.34 5.75
N LEU A 273 -32.68 -8.69 5.47
CA LEU A 273 -33.69 -9.16 4.52
C LEU A 273 -33.10 -9.34 3.11
N LYS A 274 -32.32 -8.36 2.63
CA LYS A 274 -31.58 -8.44 1.35
C LYS A 274 -30.66 -9.66 1.29
N LYS A 275 -29.91 -9.93 2.36
CA LYS A 275 -29.02 -11.10 2.44
C LYS A 275 -29.82 -12.40 2.42
N LEU A 276 -30.92 -12.48 3.16
CA LEU A 276 -31.81 -13.65 3.16
C LEU A 276 -32.42 -13.89 1.78
N MET A 277 -32.87 -12.84 1.09
CA MET A 277 -33.37 -12.92 -0.28
C MET A 277 -32.33 -13.39 -1.29
N SER A 278 -31.03 -13.17 -1.03
CA SER A 278 -29.98 -13.71 -1.90
C SER A 278 -29.89 -15.25 -1.83
N ALA A 279 -30.27 -15.85 -0.69
CA ALA A 279 -30.31 -17.30 -0.52
C ALA A 279 -31.70 -17.91 -0.82
N ASN A 280 -32.78 -17.18 -0.52
CA ASN A 280 -34.16 -17.67 -0.61
C ASN A 280 -35.01 -16.79 -1.55
N SER A 281 -35.77 -17.40 -2.46
CA SER A 281 -36.66 -16.68 -3.39
C SER A 281 -38.10 -16.51 -2.87
N SER A 282 -38.47 -17.23 -1.82
CA SER A 282 -39.81 -17.19 -1.21
C SER A 282 -40.09 -15.87 -0.47
N ASP A 283 -41.33 -15.71 -0.05
CA ASP A 283 -41.80 -14.50 0.64
C ASP A 283 -41.34 -14.46 2.11
N LEU A 284 -40.41 -13.55 2.42
CA LEU A 284 -39.73 -13.43 3.69
C LEU A 284 -40.35 -12.31 4.55
N PRO A 285 -40.54 -12.54 5.87
CA PRO A 285 -41.07 -11.52 6.76
C PRO A 285 -40.00 -10.50 7.18
N LEU A 286 -40.43 -9.26 7.41
CA LEU A 286 -39.71 -8.24 8.15
C LEU A 286 -40.58 -7.82 9.33
N ASN A 287 -40.13 -8.15 10.54
CA ASN A 287 -40.84 -7.84 11.78
C ASN A 287 -39.91 -7.07 12.71
N ILE A 288 -40.36 -5.90 13.18
CA ILE A 288 -39.60 -5.07 14.12
C ILE A 288 -40.50 -4.69 15.28
N GLU A 289 -40.20 -5.23 16.45
CA GLU A 289 -40.92 -4.95 17.70
C GLU A 289 -40.56 -3.57 18.25
N CYS A 290 -41.54 -2.91 18.88
CA CYS A 290 -41.41 -1.59 19.51
C CYS A 290 -40.63 -0.63 18.61
N PHE A 291 -41.04 -0.55 17.34
CA PHE A 291 -40.27 0.12 16.31
C PHE A 291 -40.27 1.65 16.51
N MET A 292 -41.46 2.22 16.72
CA MET A 292 -41.68 3.63 17.00
C MET A 292 -43.04 3.81 17.68
N ASN A 293 -43.12 4.69 18.69
CA ASN A 293 -44.35 4.97 19.45
C ASN A 293 -45.02 3.70 20.02
N ASP A 294 -44.21 2.74 20.49
CA ASP A 294 -44.66 1.43 21.01
C ASP A 294 -45.48 0.60 20.00
N ILE A 295 -45.34 0.89 18.69
CA ILE A 295 -45.97 0.14 17.61
C ILE A 295 -44.98 -0.88 17.05
N ASP A 296 -45.42 -2.12 16.95
CA ASP A 296 -44.75 -3.18 16.20
C ASP A 296 -45.06 -3.02 14.71
N VAL A 297 -44.04 -3.16 13.87
CA VAL A 297 -44.22 -3.14 12.41
C VAL A 297 -43.92 -4.51 11.81
N SER A 298 -44.81 -4.94 10.93
CA SER A 298 -44.66 -6.12 10.09
C SER A 298 -44.86 -5.78 8.62
N GLY A 299 -44.00 -6.37 7.78
CA GLY A 299 -44.02 -6.33 6.32
C GLY A 299 -43.48 -7.64 5.74
N ARG A 300 -43.56 -7.79 4.42
CA ARG A 300 -43.03 -8.97 3.71
C ARG A 300 -42.37 -8.55 2.40
N MET A 301 -41.40 -9.33 1.95
CA MET A 301 -40.72 -9.11 0.68
C MET A 301 -40.29 -10.45 0.08
N ASN A 302 -40.45 -10.58 -1.24
CA ASN A 302 -39.89 -11.68 -1.99
C ASN A 302 -38.84 -11.17 -2.99
N ARG A 303 -38.00 -12.09 -3.49
CA ARG A 303 -36.89 -11.74 -4.39
C ARG A 303 -37.35 -11.05 -5.67
N GLY A 304 -38.42 -11.54 -6.31
CA GLY A 304 -38.91 -11.01 -7.59
C GLY A 304 -39.34 -9.54 -7.47
N HIS A 305 -40.12 -9.22 -6.45
CA HIS A 305 -40.54 -7.84 -6.19
C HIS A 305 -39.36 -6.94 -5.81
N PHE A 306 -38.42 -7.45 -5.01
CA PHE A 306 -37.18 -6.74 -4.68
C PHE A 306 -36.35 -6.41 -5.92
N GLU A 307 -36.19 -7.35 -6.84
CA GLU A 307 -35.45 -7.15 -8.09
C GLU A 307 -36.15 -6.16 -9.02
N GLU A 308 -37.49 -6.20 -9.10
CA GLU A 308 -38.30 -5.23 -9.84
C GLU A 308 -38.12 -3.80 -9.29
N MET A 309 -38.19 -3.62 -7.96
CA MET A 309 -37.94 -2.32 -7.33
C MET A 309 -36.53 -1.80 -7.56
N CYS A 310 -35.55 -2.69 -7.75
CA CYS A 310 -34.15 -2.34 -7.96
C CYS A 310 -33.76 -2.28 -9.45
N ALA A 311 -34.72 -2.26 -10.38
CA ALA A 311 -34.45 -2.28 -11.81
C ALA A 311 -33.47 -1.17 -12.26
N ASP A 312 -33.63 0.05 -11.76
CA ASP A 312 -32.76 1.19 -12.07
C ASP A 312 -31.33 0.98 -11.53
N VAL A 313 -31.20 0.41 -10.33
CA VAL A 313 -29.90 0.09 -9.72
C VAL A 313 -29.21 -1.02 -10.51
N LEU A 314 -29.96 -2.04 -10.94
CA LEU A 314 -29.46 -3.16 -11.75
C LEU A 314 -29.03 -2.71 -13.15
N ALA A 315 -29.71 -1.73 -13.75
CA ALA A 315 -29.33 -1.18 -15.05
C ALA A 315 -27.93 -0.54 -15.04
N ARG A 316 -27.48 -0.01 -13.88
CA ARG A 316 -26.15 0.60 -13.71
C ARG A 316 -25.00 -0.41 -13.63
N VAL A 317 -25.28 -1.72 -13.59
CA VAL A 317 -24.24 -2.77 -13.54
C VAL A 317 -23.54 -2.93 -14.90
N GLU A 318 -24.24 -2.75 -16.01
CA GLU A 318 -23.71 -3.01 -17.36
C GLU A 318 -22.74 -1.92 -17.88
N PRO A 319 -22.97 -0.60 -17.69
CA PRO A 319 -22.12 0.45 -18.25
C PRO A 319 -20.62 0.38 -17.87
N PRO A 320 -20.22 0.07 -16.62
CA PRO A 320 -18.82 -0.11 -16.29
C PRO A 320 -18.18 -1.31 -17.01
N LEU A 321 -18.93 -2.40 -17.24
CA LEU A 321 -18.44 -3.57 -17.97
C LEU A 321 -18.21 -3.26 -19.45
N GLN A 322 -19.10 -2.46 -20.04
CA GLN A 322 -18.94 -1.98 -21.41
C GLN A 322 -17.71 -1.09 -21.54
N SER A 323 -17.58 -0.08 -20.66
CA SER A 323 -16.43 0.82 -20.63
C SER A 323 -15.11 0.06 -20.47
N LEU A 324 -15.11 -1.00 -19.66
CA LEU A 324 -13.94 -1.85 -19.46
C LEU A 324 -13.43 -2.47 -20.76
N LEU A 325 -14.32 -3.08 -21.53
CA LEU A 325 -13.98 -3.74 -22.80
C LEU A 325 -13.52 -2.72 -23.85
N GLU A 326 -14.18 -1.56 -23.91
CA GLU A 326 -13.80 -0.45 -24.79
C GLU A 326 -12.38 0.06 -24.48
N TYR A 327 -12.07 0.32 -23.20
CA TYR A 327 -10.75 0.77 -22.78
C TYR A 327 -9.66 -0.29 -23.00
N ALA A 328 -9.99 -1.56 -22.77
CA ALA A 328 -9.07 -2.66 -23.02
C ALA A 328 -8.89 -2.98 -24.50
N LYS A 329 -9.78 -2.48 -25.38
CA LYS A 329 -9.89 -2.86 -26.79
C LYS A 329 -10.01 -4.37 -26.98
N LEU A 330 -10.79 -5.02 -26.09
CA LEU A 330 -11.04 -6.46 -26.11
C LEU A 330 -12.51 -6.73 -26.42
N LYS A 331 -12.77 -7.87 -27.07
CA LYS A 331 -14.12 -8.38 -27.25
C LYS A 331 -14.49 -9.35 -26.13
N LYS A 332 -15.78 -9.68 -26.00
CA LYS A 332 -16.27 -10.63 -24.97
C LYS A 332 -15.66 -12.02 -25.15
N GLU A 333 -15.35 -12.40 -26.39
CA GLU A 333 -14.76 -13.69 -26.75
C GLU A 333 -13.28 -13.79 -26.32
N ASP A 334 -12.59 -12.65 -26.18
CA ASP A 334 -11.20 -12.59 -25.72
C ASP A 334 -11.06 -12.82 -24.21
N ILE A 335 -12.18 -12.82 -23.47
CA ILE A 335 -12.20 -13.01 -22.02
C ILE A 335 -12.27 -14.50 -21.70
N TYR A 336 -11.26 -14.97 -20.97
CA TYR A 336 -11.18 -16.36 -20.53
C TYR A 336 -12.16 -16.64 -19.38
N ALA A 337 -12.15 -15.81 -18.34
CA ALA A 337 -13.00 -15.96 -17.16
C ALA A 337 -13.38 -14.60 -16.56
N VAL A 338 -14.50 -14.60 -15.82
CA VAL A 338 -14.99 -13.46 -15.06
C VAL A 338 -15.09 -13.87 -13.60
N GLU A 339 -14.18 -13.39 -12.76
CA GLU A 339 -14.16 -13.63 -11.31
C GLU A 339 -14.92 -12.53 -10.59
N ILE A 340 -15.87 -12.91 -9.72
CA ILE A 340 -16.65 -11.95 -8.93
C ILE A 340 -16.22 -11.94 -7.46
N VAL A 341 -16.10 -10.75 -6.90
CA VAL A 341 -15.79 -10.51 -5.48
C VAL A 341 -16.69 -9.39 -4.91
N GLY A 342 -16.62 -9.17 -3.61
CA GLY A 342 -17.44 -8.18 -2.91
C GLY A 342 -18.82 -8.70 -2.54
N GLY A 343 -19.32 -8.29 -1.37
CA GLY A 343 -20.52 -8.88 -0.76
C GLY A 343 -21.81 -8.69 -1.58
N ALA A 344 -21.94 -7.59 -2.34
CA ALA A 344 -23.14 -7.33 -3.14
C ALA A 344 -23.17 -8.13 -4.46
N SER A 345 -22.04 -8.70 -4.89
CA SER A 345 -22.01 -9.65 -6.02
C SER A 345 -22.78 -10.95 -5.72
N ARG A 346 -23.17 -11.19 -4.47
CA ARG A 346 -23.96 -12.36 -4.06
C ARG A 346 -25.44 -12.25 -4.45
N ILE A 347 -25.93 -11.06 -4.79
CA ILE A 347 -27.31 -10.84 -5.23
C ILE A 347 -27.52 -11.56 -6.58
N PRO A 348 -28.50 -12.48 -6.71
CA PRO A 348 -28.72 -13.25 -7.93
C PRO A 348 -28.88 -12.41 -9.19
N ALA A 349 -29.72 -11.36 -9.17
CA ALA A 349 -29.86 -10.46 -10.31
C ALA A 349 -28.56 -9.77 -10.73
N VAL A 350 -27.67 -9.42 -9.79
CA VAL A 350 -26.36 -8.83 -10.14
C VAL A 350 -25.50 -9.86 -10.88
N LYS A 351 -25.45 -11.12 -10.40
CA LYS A 351 -24.75 -12.21 -11.08
C LYS A 351 -25.32 -12.47 -12.47
N GLU A 352 -26.64 -12.50 -12.58
CA GLU A 352 -27.32 -12.75 -13.86
C GLU A 352 -26.98 -11.66 -14.88
N ARG A 353 -26.99 -10.38 -14.47
CA ARG A 353 -26.63 -9.25 -15.34
C ARG A 353 -25.19 -9.35 -15.84
N ILE A 354 -24.24 -9.63 -14.94
CA ILE A 354 -22.82 -9.78 -15.32
C ILE A 354 -22.64 -11.00 -16.24
N SER A 355 -23.25 -12.15 -15.89
CA SER A 355 -23.20 -13.39 -16.68
C SER A 355 -23.76 -13.20 -18.08
N LYS A 356 -24.96 -12.60 -18.17
CA LYS A 356 -25.63 -12.27 -19.44
C LYS A 356 -24.83 -11.28 -20.28
N PHE A 357 -24.20 -10.29 -19.65
CA PHE A 357 -23.35 -9.35 -20.36
C PHE A 357 -22.16 -10.06 -21.03
N PHE A 358 -21.45 -10.93 -20.32
CA PHE A 358 -20.29 -11.65 -20.88
C PHE A 358 -20.65 -12.90 -21.70
N GLY A 359 -21.88 -13.40 -21.59
CA GLY A 359 -22.31 -14.67 -22.20
C GLY A 359 -21.54 -15.87 -21.64
N LYS A 360 -21.10 -15.80 -20.38
CA LYS A 360 -20.22 -16.79 -19.74
C LYS A 360 -20.63 -17.01 -18.29
N GLU A 361 -20.46 -18.23 -17.80
CA GLU A 361 -20.62 -18.53 -16.39
C GLU A 361 -19.57 -17.80 -15.55
N LEU A 362 -20.00 -17.23 -14.42
CA LEU A 362 -19.12 -16.48 -13.53
C LEU A 362 -18.31 -17.43 -12.66
N SER A 363 -17.03 -17.11 -12.49
CA SER A 363 -16.12 -17.84 -11.62
C SER A 363 -16.14 -17.27 -10.20
N THR A 364 -16.05 -18.16 -9.22
CA THR A 364 -15.93 -17.84 -7.80
C THR A 364 -14.78 -18.63 -7.17
N THR A 365 -13.63 -18.67 -7.86
CA THR A 365 -12.47 -19.45 -7.39
C THR A 365 -11.68 -18.72 -6.30
N LEU A 366 -11.95 -17.43 -6.14
CA LEU A 366 -11.44 -16.59 -5.05
C LEU A 366 -12.43 -16.52 -3.89
N ASN A 367 -11.90 -16.34 -2.68
CA ASN A 367 -12.73 -15.93 -1.56
C ASN A 367 -13.14 -14.45 -1.77
N ALA A 368 -14.43 -14.23 -2.03
CA ALA A 368 -15.00 -12.93 -2.37
C ALA A 368 -14.83 -11.83 -1.30
N ASP A 369 -14.60 -12.22 -0.04
CA ASP A 369 -14.42 -11.29 1.08
C ASP A 369 -12.94 -11.08 1.42
N GLU A 370 -12.11 -12.12 1.29
CA GLU A 370 -10.71 -12.11 1.76
C GLU A 370 -9.68 -11.77 0.67
N ALA A 371 -10.06 -11.84 -0.62
CA ALA A 371 -9.13 -11.72 -1.74
C ALA A 371 -8.36 -10.39 -1.77
N VAL A 372 -9.00 -9.27 -1.42
CA VAL A 372 -8.37 -7.95 -1.39
C VAL A 372 -7.28 -7.90 -0.33
N ALA A 373 -7.59 -8.28 0.92
CA ALA A 373 -6.61 -8.25 2.01
C ALA A 373 -5.44 -9.19 1.72
N ARG A 374 -5.72 -10.40 1.22
CA ARG A 374 -4.69 -11.38 0.84
C ARG A 374 -3.76 -10.82 -0.23
N GLY A 375 -4.29 -10.12 -1.24
CA GLY A 375 -3.47 -9.46 -2.25
C GLY A 375 -2.58 -8.34 -1.71
N CYS A 376 -2.99 -7.68 -0.60
CA CYS A 376 -2.28 -6.56 0.03
C CYS A 376 -1.06 -6.95 0.84
N ALA A 377 -1.10 -8.08 1.54
CA ALA A 377 0.16 -8.68 1.96
C ALA A 377 0.92 -9.01 0.66
N LEU A 378 2.23 -8.74 0.58
CA LEU A 378 3.21 -9.41 -0.30
C LEU A 378 3.92 -8.64 -1.45
N GLN A 379 5.25 -8.47 -1.35
CA GLN A 379 6.27 -8.87 -2.35
C GLN A 379 7.71 -8.82 -1.75
N ILE A 380 8.54 -9.87 -1.93
CA ILE A 380 10.00 -9.87 -1.68
C ILE A 380 10.72 -10.30 -2.96
N VAL A 381 11.72 -9.53 -3.38
CA VAL A 381 12.56 -9.83 -4.55
C VAL A 381 13.99 -10.06 -4.08
N VAL A 382 14.58 -11.19 -4.45
CA VAL A 382 15.98 -11.54 -4.18
C VAL A 382 16.72 -11.70 -5.51
N LEU A 383 17.81 -10.96 -5.67
CA LEU A 383 18.75 -11.13 -6.75
C LEU A 383 19.84 -12.11 -6.30
N TRP A 384 19.89 -13.29 -6.92
CA TRP A 384 20.90 -14.31 -6.62
C TRP A 384 22.09 -14.17 -7.57
N ASN A 385 23.17 -13.59 -7.06
CA ASN A 385 24.38 -13.35 -7.82
C ASN A 385 25.62 -13.82 -7.04
N CYS A 386 25.62 -15.10 -6.69
CA CYS A 386 26.69 -15.77 -5.96
C CYS A 386 27.36 -16.83 -6.85
N ASP A 387 28.65 -17.11 -6.60
CA ASP A 387 29.36 -18.23 -7.24
C ASP A 387 28.69 -19.58 -6.93
N LYS A 388 28.09 -19.69 -5.74
CA LYS A 388 27.36 -20.87 -5.32
C LYS A 388 26.04 -20.98 -6.09
N PRO A 389 25.68 -22.19 -6.57
CA PRO A 389 24.40 -22.41 -7.21
C PRO A 389 23.27 -22.06 -6.23
N LEU A 390 22.16 -21.61 -6.79
CA LEU A 390 20.92 -21.40 -6.05
C LEU A 390 20.63 -22.63 -5.19
N PRO A 391 20.43 -22.47 -3.87
CA PRO A 391 20.05 -23.60 -3.04
C PRO A 391 18.74 -24.19 -3.60
N PRO A 392 18.55 -25.51 -3.50
CA PRO A 392 17.27 -26.15 -3.77
C PRO A 392 16.12 -25.42 -3.06
N ARG A 393 14.96 -25.29 -3.71
CA ARG A 393 13.83 -24.49 -3.19
C ARG A 393 13.38 -24.91 -1.79
N ASP A 394 13.51 -26.18 -1.45
CA ASP A 394 13.26 -26.77 -0.14
C ASP A 394 14.17 -26.21 0.98
N LYS A 395 15.32 -25.63 0.62
CA LYS A 395 16.24 -24.96 1.55
C LYS A 395 16.05 -23.45 1.63
N TRP A 396 15.12 -22.89 0.86
CA TRP A 396 14.84 -21.45 0.94
C TRP A 396 14.17 -21.12 2.27
N PRO A 397 14.44 -19.95 2.86
CA PRO A 397 13.77 -19.54 4.08
C PRO A 397 12.26 -19.54 3.85
N SER A 398 11.51 -20.15 4.77
CA SER A 398 10.06 -20.04 4.78
C SER A 398 9.71 -18.59 5.04
N THR A 399 9.43 -17.87 3.97
CA THR A 399 9.03 -16.49 4.02
C THR A 399 7.52 -16.43 4.01
N SER A 400 7.02 -15.49 4.78
CA SER A 400 5.62 -15.14 4.81
C SER A 400 5.15 -14.57 3.47
N VAL A 401 6.09 -14.03 2.67
CA VAL A 401 5.87 -13.32 1.42
C VAL A 401 6.51 -14.04 0.23
N PRO A 402 5.88 -14.11 -0.97
CA PRO A 402 6.45 -14.74 -2.15
C PRO A 402 7.79 -14.14 -2.45
N LEU A 403 8.76 -15.04 -2.42
CA LEU A 403 10.15 -14.81 -2.71
C LEU A 403 10.34 -14.97 -4.21
N THR A 404 10.48 -13.86 -4.93
CA THR A 404 10.88 -13.89 -6.33
C THR A 404 12.40 -13.90 -6.39
N VAL A 405 13.01 -15.03 -6.74
CA VAL A 405 14.46 -15.11 -6.94
C VAL A 405 14.80 -14.95 -8.41
N ILE A 406 15.65 -13.97 -8.72
CA ILE A 406 16.17 -13.72 -10.06
C ILE A 406 17.64 -14.14 -10.05
N GLU A 407 17.99 -15.09 -10.90
CA GLU A 407 19.39 -15.48 -11.07
C GLU A 407 20.09 -14.50 -12.01
N GLY A 408 21.25 -13.97 -11.59
CA GLY A 408 22.04 -13.05 -12.38
C GLY A 408 22.52 -13.71 -13.68
N GLN A 409 22.36 -13.03 -14.82
CA GLN A 409 22.81 -13.54 -16.12
C GLN A 409 24.34 -13.63 -16.23
N THR A 410 25.08 -12.79 -15.48
CA THR A 410 26.54 -12.75 -15.44
C THR A 410 27.03 -12.59 -14.01
N LYS A 411 28.02 -13.39 -13.61
CA LYS A 411 28.59 -13.42 -12.24
C LYS A 411 29.75 -12.45 -12.09
N THR A 412 29.53 -11.17 -12.40
CA THR A 412 30.56 -10.12 -12.27
C THR A 412 30.19 -9.11 -11.18
N MET A 413 31.14 -8.35 -10.64
CA MET A 413 30.87 -7.36 -9.60
C MET A 413 29.91 -6.26 -10.05
N SER A 414 29.99 -5.84 -11.32
CA SER A 414 29.11 -4.80 -11.89
C SER A 414 27.65 -5.24 -12.01
N SER A 415 27.37 -6.55 -12.03
CA SER A 415 26.03 -7.07 -12.27
C SER A 415 24.99 -6.66 -11.22
N ARG A 416 25.43 -6.27 -10.01
CA ARG A 416 24.57 -5.66 -8.97
C ARG A 416 23.89 -4.35 -9.42
N PHE A 417 24.36 -3.73 -10.50
CA PHE A 417 23.83 -2.50 -11.06
C PHE A 417 23.03 -2.71 -12.35
N TYR A 418 22.76 -3.95 -12.76
CA TYR A 418 21.90 -4.18 -13.91
C TYR A 418 20.45 -3.77 -13.61
N PRO A 419 19.79 -3.07 -14.55
CA PRO A 419 18.39 -2.73 -14.39
C PRO A 419 17.55 -4.01 -14.45
N HIS A 420 16.73 -4.20 -13.42
CA HIS A 420 15.75 -5.28 -13.39
C HIS A 420 14.34 -4.68 -13.44
N ASP A 421 13.54 -5.06 -14.45
CA ASP A 421 12.18 -4.56 -14.66
C ASP A 421 11.24 -4.78 -13.46
N VAL A 422 11.59 -5.72 -12.59
CA VAL A 422 10.87 -6.07 -11.38
C VAL A 422 11.12 -5.05 -10.26
N ILE A 423 12.24 -4.31 -10.29
CA ILE A 423 12.55 -3.23 -9.35
C ILE A 423 11.84 -1.95 -9.84
N ARG A 424 10.65 -1.73 -9.30
CA ARG A 424 9.78 -0.59 -9.69
C ARG A 424 9.96 0.65 -8.83
N THR A 425 10.67 0.54 -7.69
CA THR A 425 10.90 1.66 -6.77
C THR A 425 12.07 2.51 -7.23
N ASP A 426 11.95 3.83 -7.06
CA ASP A 426 13.00 4.76 -7.48
C ASP A 426 14.26 4.68 -6.61
N ALA A 427 14.12 4.35 -5.32
CA ALA A 427 15.24 4.15 -4.42
C ALA A 427 15.78 2.72 -4.51
N VAL A 428 17.10 2.60 -4.61
CA VAL A 428 17.83 1.35 -4.48
C VAL A 428 18.74 1.44 -3.26
N LEU A 429 18.54 0.55 -2.29
CA LEU A 429 19.52 0.31 -1.23
C LEU A 429 20.47 -0.78 -1.68
N SER A 430 21.75 -0.45 -1.72
CA SER A 430 22.82 -1.38 -2.04
C SER A 430 23.65 -1.66 -0.79
N LEU A 431 23.79 -2.94 -0.46
CA LEU A 431 24.49 -3.44 0.72
C LEU A 431 25.50 -4.54 0.35
N ASP A 432 26.69 -4.47 0.94
CA ASP A 432 27.68 -5.55 0.89
C ASP A 432 27.48 -6.55 2.02
N GLU A 433 27.97 -7.78 1.84
CA GLU A 433 27.75 -8.89 2.78
C GLU A 433 28.31 -8.63 4.20
N ASP A 434 29.32 -7.78 4.33
CA ASP A 434 29.96 -7.40 5.59
C ASP A 434 29.40 -6.10 6.19
N SER A 435 28.40 -5.49 5.55
CA SER A 435 27.77 -4.27 6.03
C SER A 435 26.76 -4.56 7.13
N VAL A 436 27.05 -4.09 8.34
CA VAL A 436 26.16 -4.18 9.50
C VAL A 436 25.50 -2.81 9.73
N LEU A 437 24.22 -2.71 9.39
CA LEU A 437 23.37 -1.54 9.65
C LEU A 437 22.14 -1.95 10.46
N SER A 438 21.77 -1.13 11.44
CA SER A 438 20.48 -1.23 12.12
C SER A 438 19.34 -0.71 11.23
N THR A 439 18.11 -1.16 11.50
CA THR A 439 16.91 -0.67 10.77
C THR A 439 16.79 0.84 10.85
N ASN A 440 17.03 1.43 12.03
CA ASN A 440 16.98 2.88 12.23
C ASN A 440 18.00 3.65 11.37
N GLU A 441 19.19 3.07 11.15
CA GLU A 441 20.18 3.68 10.27
C GLU A 441 19.68 3.64 8.82
N VAL A 442 19.20 2.47 8.37
CA VAL A 442 18.63 2.32 7.02
C VAL A 442 17.47 3.27 6.78
N ASP A 443 16.52 3.37 7.71
CA ASP A 443 15.37 4.27 7.62
C ASP A 443 15.81 5.74 7.56
N PHE A 444 16.77 6.12 8.41
CA PHE A 444 17.31 7.48 8.39
C PHE A 444 17.98 7.81 7.06
N ALA A 445 18.82 6.92 6.54
CA ALA A 445 19.48 7.10 5.26
C ALA A 445 18.47 7.20 4.10
N PHE A 446 17.37 6.43 4.17
CA PHE A 446 16.29 6.52 3.20
C PHE A 446 15.55 7.87 3.28
N ILE A 447 15.21 8.35 4.48
CA ILE A 447 14.57 9.67 4.69
C ILE A 447 15.46 10.82 4.18
N VAL A 448 16.76 10.72 4.41
CA VAL A 448 17.74 11.65 3.83
C VAL A 448 17.73 11.56 2.31
N TRP A 449 17.78 10.36 1.74
CA TRP A 449 17.71 10.15 0.30
C TRP A 449 16.42 10.70 -0.33
N GLN A 450 15.25 10.54 0.31
CA GLN A 450 14.00 11.13 -0.17
C GLN A 450 14.05 12.66 -0.28
N SER A 451 14.92 13.32 0.48
CA SER A 451 15.13 14.77 0.42
C SER A 451 16.11 15.18 -0.67
N PHE A 452 16.91 14.23 -1.18
CA PHE A 452 17.97 14.44 -2.17
C PHE A 452 18.04 13.23 -3.13
N PRO A 453 16.93 12.89 -3.83
CA PRO A 453 16.80 11.63 -4.56
C PRO A 453 17.83 11.46 -5.69
N GLU A 454 18.34 12.57 -6.20
CA GLU A 454 19.39 12.63 -7.22
C GLU A 454 20.78 12.25 -6.69
N ARG A 455 21.02 12.25 -5.38
CA ARG A 455 22.36 12.04 -4.80
C ARG A 455 22.52 10.63 -4.24
N ILE A 456 23.76 10.14 -4.19
CA ILE A 456 24.11 8.93 -3.41
C ILE A 456 24.12 9.33 -1.93
N VAL A 457 23.39 8.60 -1.10
CA VAL A 457 23.31 8.82 0.36
C VAL A 457 23.75 7.55 1.09
N GLY A 458 24.78 7.62 1.93
CA GLY A 458 25.29 6.41 2.58
C GLY A 458 26.39 6.66 3.61
N TYR A 459 27.06 5.60 4.04
CA TYR A 459 27.92 5.62 5.23
C TYR A 459 29.42 5.65 4.93
N PRO A 460 29.98 4.75 4.10
CA PRO A 460 31.42 4.64 3.93
C PRO A 460 31.90 5.73 2.97
N ALA A 461 32.43 6.82 3.53
CA ALA A 461 32.93 7.94 2.74
C ALA A 461 34.40 7.73 2.32
N ARG A 462 34.75 8.19 1.11
CA ARG A 462 36.10 8.18 0.53
C ARG A 462 36.37 9.51 -0.17
N SER A 463 37.64 9.79 -0.42
CA SER A 463 38.03 11.04 -1.08
C SER A 463 39.05 10.80 -2.18
N HIS A 464 39.02 11.69 -3.18
CA HIS A 464 40.07 11.81 -4.17
C HIS A 464 40.95 13.03 -3.86
N TYR A 465 42.19 13.01 -4.33
CA TYR A 465 43.13 14.13 -4.23
C TYR A 465 44.02 14.18 -5.47
N TRP A 466 44.58 15.34 -5.80
CA TRP A 466 45.57 15.46 -6.86
C TRP A 466 46.97 15.22 -6.29
N ASP A 467 47.71 14.26 -6.83
CA ASP A 467 49.13 14.06 -6.53
C ASP A 467 49.97 14.85 -7.53
N SER A 468 50.43 16.03 -7.12
CA SER A 468 51.24 16.92 -7.97
C SER A 468 52.60 16.30 -8.34
N SER A 469 53.15 15.43 -7.48
CA SER A 469 54.46 14.81 -7.75
C SER A 469 54.40 13.77 -8.87
N ARG A 470 53.24 13.11 -9.02
CA ARG A 470 53.02 12.05 -10.02
C ARG A 470 52.09 12.49 -11.16
N SER A 471 51.61 13.73 -11.13
CA SER A 471 50.63 14.29 -12.08
C SER A 471 49.44 13.36 -12.33
N ARG A 472 48.87 12.81 -11.25
CA ARG A 472 47.75 11.86 -11.33
C ARG A 472 46.80 12.00 -10.15
N TRP A 473 45.56 11.57 -10.33
CA TRP A 473 44.59 11.52 -9.25
C TRP A 473 44.91 10.37 -8.27
N GLY A 474 44.74 10.61 -6.97
CA GLY A 474 44.91 9.66 -5.88
C GLY A 474 43.63 9.37 -5.10
N TYR A 475 43.50 8.13 -4.63
CA TYR A 475 42.36 7.65 -3.84
C TYR A 475 42.80 7.53 -2.37
N THR A 476 41.95 7.97 -1.43
CA THR A 476 42.20 7.83 0.00
C THR A 476 40.99 7.36 0.79
N SER A 477 41.26 6.48 1.76
CA SER A 477 40.31 6.04 2.79
C SER A 477 40.49 6.74 4.12
N LYS A 478 41.36 7.77 4.19
CA LYS A 478 41.56 8.54 5.43
C LYS A 478 40.22 9.09 5.90
N TRP A 479 39.91 8.83 7.17
CA TRP A 479 38.70 9.29 7.83
C TRP A 479 38.78 10.80 8.09
N THR A 480 38.57 11.58 7.05
CA THR A 480 38.43 13.04 7.17
C THR A 480 36.97 13.44 7.06
N ASN A 481 36.67 14.68 7.48
CA ASN A 481 35.34 15.25 7.26
C ASN A 481 35.12 15.66 5.80
N ASP A 482 36.19 15.69 5.00
CA ASP A 482 36.15 16.00 3.58
C ASP A 482 36.11 14.72 2.74
N TYR A 483 35.10 14.58 1.90
CA TYR A 483 34.88 13.39 1.10
C TYR A 483 34.26 13.75 -0.24
N SER A 484 34.50 12.92 -1.24
CA SER A 484 33.96 13.11 -2.60
C SER A 484 33.20 11.90 -3.12
N MET A 485 33.20 10.81 -2.35
CA MET A 485 32.58 9.54 -2.70
C MET A 485 31.89 8.94 -1.48
N VAL A 486 30.78 8.24 -1.73
CA VAL A 486 30.15 7.33 -0.77
C VAL A 486 30.06 5.97 -1.44
N LEU A 487 30.65 4.94 -0.82
CA LEU A 487 30.70 3.61 -1.41
C LEU A 487 29.31 2.98 -1.45
N THR A 488 28.98 2.36 -2.58
CA THR A 488 27.68 1.72 -2.84
C THR A 488 27.47 0.43 -2.04
N GLY A 489 28.47 -0.02 -1.29
CA GLY A 489 28.35 -1.14 -0.36
C GLY A 489 27.48 -0.85 0.86
N ALA A 490 27.14 0.42 1.12
CA ALA A 490 26.11 0.79 2.08
C ALA A 490 25.56 2.18 1.72
N ALA A 491 24.70 2.23 0.70
CA ALA A 491 24.14 3.48 0.22
C ALA A 491 22.78 3.32 -0.50
N PHE A 492 21.98 4.38 -0.41
CA PHE A 492 20.82 4.65 -1.25
C PHE A 492 21.21 5.50 -2.46
N TYR A 493 20.61 5.18 -3.61
CA TYR A 493 20.70 5.99 -4.82
C TYR A 493 19.52 5.69 -5.76
N HIS A 494 19.31 6.53 -6.77
CA HIS A 494 18.21 6.39 -7.71
C HIS A 494 18.43 5.23 -8.69
N ARG A 495 17.40 4.41 -8.97
CA ARG A 495 17.45 3.29 -9.93
C ARG A 495 17.86 3.72 -11.35
N TYR A 496 17.62 4.97 -11.70
CA TYR A 496 18.03 5.54 -12.99
C TYR A 496 19.54 5.39 -13.23
N TYR A 497 20.33 5.37 -12.15
CA TYR A 497 21.75 5.14 -12.25
C TYR A 497 22.12 3.70 -12.60
N HIS A 498 21.27 2.69 -12.34
CA HIS A 498 21.45 1.35 -12.90
C HIS A 498 21.30 1.35 -14.42
N TYR A 499 20.28 2.03 -14.93
CA TYR A 499 20.05 2.17 -16.37
C TYR A 499 21.26 2.85 -17.05
N LEU A 500 21.72 3.97 -16.49
CA LEU A 500 22.88 4.68 -17.02
C LEU A 500 24.18 3.89 -16.88
N PHE A 501 24.40 3.23 -15.73
CA PHE A 501 25.58 2.40 -15.52
C PHE A 501 25.65 1.28 -16.59
N THR A 502 24.51 0.70 -16.94
CA THR A 502 24.42 -0.39 -17.91
C THR A 502 24.49 0.09 -19.37
N HIS A 503 23.82 1.21 -19.70
CA HIS A 503 23.63 1.61 -21.10
C HIS A 503 24.50 2.80 -21.54
N HIS A 504 25.01 3.60 -20.62
CA HIS A 504 25.78 4.81 -20.92
C HIS A 504 27.29 4.63 -20.74
N ILE A 505 27.71 3.74 -19.84
CA ILE A 505 29.14 3.46 -19.62
C ILE A 505 29.70 2.61 -20.76
N PRO A 506 30.86 2.96 -21.34
CA PRO A 506 31.51 2.13 -22.36
C PRO A 506 31.81 0.71 -21.86
N THR A 507 31.55 -0.28 -22.72
CA THR A 507 31.82 -1.69 -22.44
C THR A 507 33.28 -1.96 -22.04
N SER A 508 34.24 -1.17 -22.55
CA SER A 508 35.65 -1.26 -22.17
C SER A 508 35.91 -0.97 -20.69
N LEU A 509 35.22 0.03 -20.11
CA LEU A 509 35.34 0.36 -18.68
C LEU A 509 34.63 -0.67 -17.81
N LEU A 510 33.44 -1.13 -18.22
CA LEU A 510 32.74 -2.20 -17.52
C LEU A 510 33.58 -3.49 -17.48
N THR A 511 34.18 -3.85 -18.61
CA THR A 511 35.08 -5.01 -18.71
C THR A 511 36.33 -4.84 -17.84
N MET A 512 36.86 -3.62 -17.74
CA MET A 512 38.01 -3.32 -16.85
C MET A 512 37.63 -3.52 -15.38
N VAL A 513 36.51 -2.95 -14.93
CA VAL A 513 35.97 -3.10 -13.57
C VAL A 513 35.73 -4.57 -13.24
N ASP A 514 35.09 -5.31 -14.16
CA ASP A 514 34.78 -6.73 -13.95
C ASP A 514 36.04 -7.61 -13.89
N ARG A 515 37.04 -7.36 -14.75
CA ARG A 515 38.32 -8.09 -14.71
C ARG A 515 39.10 -7.80 -13.43
N MET A 516 39.02 -6.58 -12.92
CA MET A 516 39.69 -6.17 -11.69
C MET A 516 38.91 -6.60 -10.44
N ALA A 517 37.63 -6.97 -10.59
CA ALA A 517 36.70 -7.23 -9.49
C ALA A 517 36.72 -6.11 -8.43
N ASN A 518 36.83 -4.86 -8.88
CA ASN A 518 37.04 -3.68 -8.05
C ASN A 518 36.62 -2.41 -8.80
N CYS A 519 36.42 -1.31 -8.07
CA CYS A 519 36.16 0.03 -8.60
C CYS A 519 34.76 0.30 -9.16
N GLU A 520 33.82 -0.64 -9.05
CA GLU A 520 32.43 -0.46 -9.51
C GLU A 520 31.70 0.64 -8.71
N ASP A 521 32.00 0.73 -7.42
CA ASP A 521 31.53 1.78 -6.50
C ASP A 521 32.07 3.17 -6.87
N ILE A 522 33.35 3.25 -7.24
CA ILE A 522 34.00 4.48 -7.71
C ILE A 522 33.37 4.90 -9.04
N LEU A 523 33.20 3.98 -9.97
CA LEU A 523 32.61 4.25 -11.28
C LEU A 523 31.17 4.77 -11.15
N MET A 524 30.38 4.21 -10.23
CA MET A 524 29.03 4.72 -9.92
C MET A 524 29.09 6.16 -9.39
N ASN A 525 30.01 6.48 -8.47
CA ASN A 525 30.17 7.85 -7.98
C ASN A 525 30.60 8.82 -9.09
N PHE A 526 31.48 8.39 -10.00
CA PHE A 526 31.87 9.15 -11.18
C PHE A 526 30.67 9.46 -12.08
N LEU A 527 29.87 8.43 -12.39
CA LEU A 527 28.66 8.56 -13.22
C LEU A 527 27.66 9.54 -12.58
N VAL A 528 27.31 9.35 -11.31
CA VAL A 528 26.34 10.20 -10.61
C VAL A 528 26.84 11.63 -10.50
N SER A 529 28.11 11.85 -10.14
CA SER A 529 28.67 13.20 -10.01
C SER A 529 28.80 13.90 -11.37
N ALA A 530 29.13 13.17 -12.43
CA ALA A 530 29.22 13.72 -13.78
C ALA A 530 27.87 14.27 -14.28
N ILE A 531 26.76 13.63 -13.87
CA ILE A 531 25.40 13.98 -14.27
C ILE A 531 24.83 15.08 -13.38
N THR A 532 24.90 14.90 -12.06
CA THR A 532 24.26 15.81 -11.11
C THR A 532 25.08 17.07 -10.84
N LYS A 533 26.39 17.00 -11.07
CA LYS A 533 27.37 18.01 -10.63
C LYS A 533 27.33 18.26 -9.12
N GLN A 534 26.85 17.29 -8.34
CA GLN A 534 26.70 17.38 -6.90
C GLN A 534 27.50 16.27 -6.20
N PRO A 535 28.04 16.55 -4.99
CA PRO A 535 28.75 15.54 -4.21
C PRO A 535 27.76 14.53 -3.58
N PRO A 536 28.18 13.35 -3.11
CA PRO A 536 27.31 12.47 -2.34
C PRO A 536 27.02 13.01 -0.92
N ILE A 537 26.06 12.41 -0.20
CA ILE A 537 25.71 12.76 1.19
C ILE A 537 26.15 11.65 2.13
N LYS A 538 26.91 12.01 3.16
CA LYS A 538 27.30 11.11 4.23
C LYS A 538 26.28 11.15 5.36
N VAL A 539 25.78 9.98 5.77
CA VAL A 539 24.96 9.81 6.99
C VAL A 539 25.76 9.20 8.12
N THR A 540 25.31 9.40 9.36
CA THR A 540 26.00 8.90 10.55
C THR A 540 25.66 7.43 10.81
N GLN A 541 26.72 6.61 10.97
CA GLN A 541 26.59 5.28 11.55
C GLN A 541 26.81 5.41 13.07
N LYS A 542 26.00 4.74 13.88
CA LYS A 542 26.26 4.61 15.32
C LYS A 542 27.57 3.84 15.47
N LYS A 543 28.51 4.36 16.27
CA LYS A 543 29.72 3.62 16.62
C LYS A 543 29.30 2.35 17.37
N GLN A 544 29.26 1.21 16.68
CA GLN A 544 29.38 -0.08 17.37
C GLN A 544 30.82 -0.12 17.89
N TYR A 545 30.95 -0.15 19.23
CA TYR A 545 32.24 -0.39 19.87
C TYR A 545 32.75 -1.73 19.35
N LYS A 546 33.83 -1.70 18.57
CA LYS A 546 34.49 -2.89 17.99
C LYS A 546 35.11 -3.72 19.11
N GLU A 547 34.31 -4.48 19.84
CA GLU A 547 34.81 -5.49 20.77
C GLU A 547 34.62 -6.91 20.22
N THR A 548 33.78 -7.10 19.21
CA THR A 548 33.45 -8.43 18.68
C THR A 548 34.28 -8.87 17.46
N MET A 549 35.21 -8.04 16.98
CA MET A 549 36.07 -8.39 15.82
C MET A 549 37.47 -8.91 16.19
N MET A 550 37.81 -9.02 17.48
CA MET A 550 39.12 -9.55 17.91
C MET A 550 39.11 -11.06 18.24
N THR A 551 37.96 -11.75 18.15
CA THR A 551 37.84 -13.19 18.47
C THR A 551 37.64 -14.11 17.27
N GLN A 552 37.74 -13.62 16.03
CA GLN A 552 37.80 -14.49 14.86
C GLN A 552 39.21 -14.50 14.26
N GLY A 553 39.77 -15.70 14.14
CA GLY A 553 41.14 -15.95 13.72
C GLY A 553 41.54 -15.24 12.43
N SER A 554 42.81 -14.85 12.42
CA SER A 554 43.55 -14.18 11.35
C SER A 554 43.26 -14.72 9.94
N LYS A 555 42.38 -14.05 9.19
CA LYS A 555 42.56 -13.84 7.76
C LYS A 555 42.66 -12.34 7.53
N ALA A 556 43.81 -11.89 7.04
CA ALA A 556 43.98 -10.50 6.62
C ALA A 556 42.85 -10.13 5.67
N SER A 557 42.14 -9.06 5.97
CA SER A 557 41.10 -8.52 5.10
C SER A 557 41.69 -8.23 3.71
N ARG A 558 41.08 -8.76 2.64
CA ARG A 558 41.44 -8.42 1.24
C ARG A 558 41.46 -6.91 0.99
N TRP A 559 40.72 -6.15 1.80
CA TRP A 559 40.59 -4.69 1.71
C TRP A 559 41.77 -3.91 2.31
N ALA A 560 42.71 -4.58 3.00
CA ALA A 560 43.92 -4.00 3.57
C ALA A 560 45.17 -4.21 2.69
N ASP A 561 45.00 -4.79 1.50
CA ASP A 561 46.07 -5.04 0.54
C ASP A 561 46.55 -3.72 -0.12
N PRO A 562 47.86 -3.38 -0.07
CA PRO A 562 48.42 -2.25 -0.79
C PRO A 562 48.08 -2.24 -2.29
N ASP A 563 47.98 -3.42 -2.91
CA ASP A 563 47.64 -3.55 -4.33
C ASP A 563 46.20 -3.13 -4.61
N HIS A 564 45.29 -3.31 -3.66
CA HIS A 564 43.89 -2.88 -3.77
C HIS A 564 43.75 -1.35 -3.85
N PHE A 565 44.59 -0.59 -3.14
CA PHE A 565 44.61 0.88 -3.23
C PHE A 565 45.22 1.36 -4.55
N ALA A 566 46.29 0.69 -5.00
CA ALA A 566 46.92 1.00 -6.29
C ALA A 566 45.94 0.75 -7.45
N GLN A 567 45.20 -0.34 -7.43
CA GLN A 567 44.16 -0.65 -8.42
C GLN A 567 43.06 0.41 -8.46
N ARG A 568 42.52 0.85 -7.32
CA ARG A 568 41.51 1.92 -7.25
C ARG A 568 42.02 3.25 -7.79
N GLN A 569 43.30 3.56 -7.53
CA GLN A 569 43.95 4.73 -8.12
C GLN A 569 44.02 4.62 -9.65
N THR A 570 44.39 3.46 -10.18
CA THR A 570 44.42 3.20 -11.64
C THR A 570 43.04 3.36 -12.26
N CYS A 571 42.00 2.75 -11.69
CA CYS A 571 40.61 2.89 -12.14
C CYS A 571 40.17 4.35 -12.21
N MET A 572 40.40 5.11 -11.13
CA MET A 572 39.98 6.50 -11.03
C MET A 572 40.62 7.38 -12.12
N ASN A 573 41.90 7.15 -12.42
CA ASN A 573 42.57 7.86 -13.51
C ASN A 573 41.98 7.46 -14.88
N ALA A 574 41.72 6.17 -15.11
CA ALA A 574 41.06 5.71 -16.34
C ALA A 574 39.66 6.32 -16.53
N PHE A 575 38.86 6.41 -15.46
CA PHE A 575 37.54 7.03 -15.51
C PHE A 575 37.61 8.54 -15.77
N SER A 576 38.55 9.24 -15.14
CA SER A 576 38.75 10.68 -15.38
C SER A 576 39.23 10.96 -16.82
N HIS A 577 40.07 10.08 -17.37
CA HIS A 577 40.53 10.18 -18.75
C HIS A 577 39.38 9.95 -19.73
N TRP A 578 38.52 8.96 -19.47
CA TRP A 578 37.33 8.71 -20.29
C TRP A 578 36.37 9.91 -20.31
N LEU A 579 36.09 10.52 -19.16
CA LEU A 579 35.22 11.70 -19.09
C LEU A 579 35.89 12.98 -19.59
N GLY A 580 37.23 13.01 -19.68
CA GLY A 580 38.01 14.19 -20.02
C GLY A 580 38.20 15.19 -18.87
N PHE A 581 37.67 14.90 -17.67
CA PHE A 581 37.83 15.72 -16.46
C PHE A 581 37.55 14.88 -15.20
N MET A 582 37.82 15.46 -14.01
CA MET A 582 37.45 14.85 -12.72
C MET A 582 36.03 15.27 -12.33
N PRO A 583 35.03 14.37 -12.34
CA PRO A 583 33.64 14.73 -12.03
C PRO A 583 33.34 14.76 -10.54
N LEU A 584 34.17 14.15 -9.69
CA LEU A 584 33.91 14.03 -8.27
C LEU A 584 33.98 15.39 -7.59
N VAL A 585 32.97 15.71 -6.79
CA VAL A 585 32.88 16.97 -6.04
C VAL A 585 33.12 16.67 -4.57
N HIS A 586 33.90 17.51 -3.88
CA HIS A 586 34.12 17.40 -2.43
C HIS A 586 32.93 17.94 -1.63
N SER A 587 32.73 17.38 -0.45
CA SER A 587 31.68 17.76 0.50
C SER A 587 32.13 17.48 1.91
N GLN A 588 31.64 18.31 2.83
CA GLN A 588 31.74 18.11 4.27
C GLN A 588 30.37 17.85 4.91
N MET A 589 29.32 17.73 4.09
CA MET A 589 27.94 17.56 4.54
C MET A 589 27.73 16.21 5.20
N ARG A 590 27.47 16.24 6.51
CA ARG A 590 27.15 15.05 7.29
C ARG A 590 25.79 15.24 7.95
N LEU A 591 24.87 14.33 7.66
CA LEU A 591 23.53 14.35 8.25
C LEU A 591 23.42 13.30 9.35
N ASP A 592 22.81 13.72 10.47
CA ASP A 592 22.63 12.91 11.67
C ASP A 592 21.14 12.88 12.06
N PRO A 593 20.62 11.75 12.57
CA PRO A 593 19.22 11.63 12.96
C PRO A 593 18.74 12.69 13.95
N VAL A 594 19.63 13.19 14.81
CA VAL A 594 19.27 14.19 15.83
C VAL A 594 19.09 15.58 15.23
N LEU A 595 19.90 15.92 14.21
CA LEU A 595 19.96 17.28 13.66
C LEU A 595 19.19 17.43 12.35
N PHE A 596 18.86 16.32 11.68
CA PHE A 596 18.20 16.34 10.39
C PHE A 596 16.72 16.74 10.55
N ARG A 597 16.35 17.88 9.95
CA ARG A 597 15.01 18.50 10.03
C ARG A 597 14.52 18.85 11.44
N ASP A 598 15.44 18.95 12.42
CA ASP A 598 15.09 19.48 13.74
C ASP A 598 14.73 20.97 13.64
N GLN A 599 13.44 21.27 13.85
CA GLN A 599 12.92 22.64 13.86
C GLN A 599 13.60 23.48 14.95
N VAL A 600 13.97 22.89 16.08
CA VAL A 600 14.62 23.60 17.19
C VAL A 600 16.03 24.03 16.79
N SER A 601 16.82 23.14 16.17
CA SER A 601 18.15 23.48 15.65
C SER A 601 18.12 24.52 14.53
N ILE A 602 17.11 24.49 13.65
CA ILE A 602 16.92 25.50 12.60
C ILE A 602 16.56 26.85 13.23
N LEU A 603 15.67 26.87 14.21
CA LEU A 603 15.30 28.07 14.95
C LEU A 603 16.46 28.62 15.79
N ARG A 604 17.26 27.77 16.45
CA ARG A 604 18.47 28.17 17.19
C ARG A 604 19.56 28.74 16.28
N LYS A 605 19.74 28.19 15.08
CA LYS A 605 20.65 28.76 14.07
C LYS A 605 20.17 30.10 13.53
N LYS A 606 18.85 30.29 13.41
CA LYS A 606 18.20 31.52 12.94
C LYS A 606 18.12 32.61 14.02
N TYR A 607 18.01 32.22 15.28
CA TYR A 607 17.92 33.09 16.45
C TYR A 607 18.96 32.67 17.50
N ARG A 608 20.22 33.05 17.26
CA ARG A 608 21.35 32.70 18.14
C ARG A 608 21.22 33.23 19.56
N ASP A 609 20.39 34.24 19.79
CA ASP A 609 20.22 34.92 21.08
C ASP A 609 19.07 34.36 21.95
N ILE A 610 18.40 33.27 21.53
CA ILE A 610 17.29 32.68 22.31
C ILE A 610 17.72 32.16 23.70
N GLU A 611 19.00 31.88 23.91
CA GLU A 611 19.52 31.40 25.21
C GLU A 611 19.87 32.54 26.20
N ARG A 612 19.60 33.81 25.85
CA ARG A 612 19.86 34.98 26.71
C ARG A 612 18.63 35.53 27.45
N LEU A 613 17.51 34.82 27.48
CA LEU A 613 16.30 35.19 28.22
C LEU A 613 15.97 34.18 29.32
#